data_AF-A0A0A2L757-F1
#
_entry.id   AF-A0A0A2L757-F1
#
_cell.length_a   1.000
_cell.length_b   1.000
_cell.length_c   1.000
_cell.angle_alpha   90.00
_cell.angle_beta   90.00
_cell.angle_gamma   90.00
#
_symmetry.space_group_name_H-M   'P 1'
#
loop_
_entity.id
_entity.type
_entity.pdbx_description
1 polymer ?
#
loop_
_entity_poly.entity_id
_entity_poly.type
_entity_poly.pdbx_seq_one_letter_code
_entity_poly.pdbx_strand_id
1 'polypeptide(L)'
;MTLNFSAMAQKYLTGACLCKNIVYRIMLSASESFPKVIICHCTNCKRYTGSSFSANIIVPQPSLEYIKGSPKLYSDRSDKGGQVLREFCPDCGTPFTSRSSDDNEVVAVKSGTLDEEHRLNCAKLEMEIYYHRKDKWVDDMGNEDVPRVNGSMGG
;
A
#
# COMPACT_ATOMS: atom_id res chain seq x y z
N MET A 1 23.80 -11.53 -34.69
CA MET A 1 23.48 -10.50 -33.67
C MET A 1 22.74 -11.19 -32.55
N THR A 2 23.47 -11.68 -31.56
CA THR A 2 22.89 -12.32 -30.37
C THR A 2 22.58 -11.21 -29.39
N LEU A 3 21.30 -10.89 -29.19
CA LEU A 3 20.86 -10.01 -28.12
C LEU A 3 21.06 -10.78 -26.81
N ASN A 4 22.16 -10.47 -26.12
CA ASN A 4 22.40 -10.88 -24.75
C ASN A 4 21.45 -10.07 -23.85
N PHE A 5 20.23 -10.57 -23.66
CA PHE A 5 19.45 -10.20 -22.49
C PHE A 5 20.05 -10.96 -21.32
N SER A 6 21.05 -10.35 -20.67
CA SER A 6 21.34 -10.71 -19.28
C SER A 6 20.04 -10.58 -18.52
N ALA A 7 19.47 -11.72 -18.12
CA ALA A 7 18.38 -11.79 -17.16
C ALA A 7 18.93 -11.21 -15.84
N MET A 8 18.89 -9.88 -15.72
CA MET A 8 19.05 -9.19 -14.44
C MET A 8 17.99 -9.80 -13.53
N ALA A 9 18.40 -10.45 -12.44
CA ALA A 9 17.49 -11.04 -11.47
C ALA A 9 16.42 -10.01 -11.10
N GLN A 10 15.19 -10.25 -11.56
CA GLN A 10 14.14 -9.24 -11.46
C GLN A 10 13.60 -9.27 -10.04
N LYS A 11 13.71 -8.13 -9.35
CA LYS A 11 13.22 -7.95 -8.00
C LYS A 11 11.74 -7.66 -8.08
N TYR A 12 10.94 -8.26 -7.22
CA TYR A 12 9.50 -7.99 -7.20
C TYR A 12 8.95 -8.01 -5.78
N LEU A 13 7.73 -7.51 -5.65
CA LEU A 13 6.88 -7.68 -4.48
C LEU A 13 5.59 -8.34 -4.92
N THR A 14 4.96 -9.09 -4.03
CA THR A 14 3.64 -9.69 -4.23
C THR A 14 2.72 -9.33 -3.08
N GLY A 15 1.43 -9.41 -3.35
CA GLY A 15 0.42 -9.24 -2.34
C GLY A 15 -0.96 -9.66 -2.84
N ALA A 16 -1.92 -9.65 -1.92
CA ALA A 16 -3.27 -10.10 -2.17
C ALA A 16 -4.28 -9.37 -1.28
N CYS A 17 -5.56 -9.43 -1.66
CA CYS A 17 -6.64 -9.05 -0.75
C CYS A 17 -6.84 -10.11 0.34
N LEU A 18 -7.62 -9.77 1.36
CA LEU A 18 -7.94 -10.68 2.47
C LEU A 18 -8.52 -12.03 2.00
N CYS A 19 -9.43 -12.03 1.02
CA CYS A 19 -10.00 -13.26 0.46
C CYS A 19 -9.14 -13.92 -0.63
N LYS A 20 -8.01 -13.34 -1.02
CA LYS A 20 -7.09 -13.83 -2.06
C LYS A 20 -7.72 -14.00 -3.46
N ASN A 21 -8.85 -13.37 -3.72
CA ASN A 21 -9.45 -13.31 -5.07
C ASN A 21 -8.71 -12.34 -5.98
N ILE A 22 -8.06 -11.33 -5.41
CA ILE A 22 -7.16 -10.43 -6.12
C ILE A 22 -5.73 -10.67 -5.63
N VAL A 23 -4.82 -10.93 -6.57
CA VAL A 23 -3.38 -11.11 -6.34
C VAL A 23 -2.65 -10.18 -7.31
N TYR A 24 -1.62 -9.50 -6.83
CA TYR A 24 -0.84 -8.58 -7.63
C TYR A 24 0.66 -8.81 -7.46
N ARG A 25 1.42 -8.26 -8.41
CA ARG A 25 2.88 -8.20 -8.40
C ARG A 25 3.33 -6.77 -8.71
N ILE A 26 4.44 -6.36 -8.10
CA ILE A 26 5.10 -5.09 -8.37
C ILE A 26 6.52 -5.40 -8.85
N MET A 27 6.86 -4.99 -10.06
CA MET A 27 8.18 -5.18 -10.64
C MET A 27 9.13 -4.05 -10.21
N LEU A 28 10.28 -4.39 -9.65
CA LEU A 28 11.30 -3.44 -9.24
C LEU A 28 12.57 -3.63 -10.09
N SER A 29 13.28 -2.55 -10.36
CA SER A 29 14.62 -2.68 -10.96
C SER A 29 15.56 -3.37 -9.98
N ALA A 30 16.49 -4.18 -10.49
CA ALA A 30 17.52 -4.84 -9.68
C ALA A 30 18.41 -3.84 -8.93
N SER A 31 18.59 -2.63 -9.48
CA SER A 31 19.38 -1.55 -8.87
C SER A 31 18.61 -0.74 -7.83
N GLU A 32 17.29 -0.90 -7.73
CA GLU A 32 16.45 -0.11 -6.83
C GLU A 32 16.38 -0.72 -5.43
N SER A 33 16.48 0.16 -4.43
CA SER A 33 16.11 -0.21 -3.06
C SER A 33 14.62 -0.54 -2.97
N PHE A 34 14.23 -1.38 -2.00
CA PHE A 34 12.81 -1.60 -1.75
C PHE A 34 12.12 -0.28 -1.35
N PRO A 35 10.86 -0.06 -1.77
CA PRO A 35 10.14 1.14 -1.38
C PRO A 35 9.92 1.13 0.13
N LYS A 36 9.92 2.33 0.71
CA LYS A 36 9.69 2.55 2.13
C LYS A 36 8.22 2.91 2.37
N VAL A 37 7.76 2.77 3.61
CA VAL A 37 6.39 3.09 4.00
C VAL A 37 6.18 4.59 4.15
N ILE A 38 5.07 5.07 3.62
CA ILE A 38 4.54 6.42 3.79
C ILE A 38 3.18 6.33 4.46
N ILE A 39 3.00 7.07 5.54
CA ILE A 39 1.75 7.13 6.30
C ILE A 39 0.99 8.42 5.96
N CYS A 40 -0.30 8.31 5.67
CA CYS A 40 -1.17 9.46 5.44
C CYS A 40 -2.30 9.54 6.47
N HIS A 41 -2.37 10.68 7.14
CA HIS A 41 -3.34 10.98 8.21
C HIS A 41 -4.56 11.79 7.75
N CYS A 42 -4.76 11.98 6.45
CA CYS A 42 -5.93 12.74 5.97
C CYS A 42 -7.23 11.98 6.26
N THR A 43 -8.33 12.72 6.44
CA THR A 43 -9.65 12.14 6.77
C THR A 43 -10.09 11.07 5.78
N ASN A 44 -9.87 11.27 4.47
CA ASN A 44 -10.27 10.29 3.46
C ASN A 44 -9.41 9.02 3.53
N CYS A 45 -8.11 9.12 3.84
CA CYS A 45 -7.26 7.95 4.05
C CYS A 45 -7.71 7.14 5.26
N LYS A 46 -8.08 7.81 6.37
CA LYS A 46 -8.65 7.13 7.55
C LYS A 46 -9.96 6.42 7.23
N ARG A 47 -10.88 7.12 6.56
CA ARG A 47 -12.17 6.55 6.13
C ARG A 47 -12.01 5.39 5.17
N TYR A 48 -11.04 5.48 4.26
CA TYR A 48 -10.79 4.45 3.25
C TYR A 48 -10.23 3.16 3.85
N THR A 49 -9.29 3.27 4.80
CA THR A 49 -8.69 2.09 5.44
C THR A 49 -9.44 1.61 6.68
N GLY A 50 -10.35 2.43 7.22
CA GLY A 50 -10.98 2.18 8.52
C GLY A 50 -9.99 2.27 9.70
N SER A 51 -8.79 2.80 9.47
CA SER A 51 -7.70 2.90 10.46
C SER A 51 -7.35 4.37 10.73
N SER A 52 -6.50 4.63 11.73
CA SER A 52 -6.01 5.98 12.08
C SER A 52 -5.20 6.63 10.99
N PHE A 53 -4.75 5.84 10.02
CA PHE A 53 -4.02 6.29 8.85
C PHE A 53 -4.06 5.25 7.73
N SER A 54 -3.59 5.66 6.56
CA SER A 54 -3.25 4.73 5.48
C SER A 54 -1.73 4.56 5.42
N ALA A 55 -1.24 3.33 5.57
CA ALA A 55 0.16 2.98 5.32
C ALA A 55 0.33 2.49 3.88
N ASN A 56 1.30 3.05 3.15
CA ASN A 56 1.43 2.86 1.71
C ASN A 56 2.90 2.70 1.31
N ILE A 57 3.14 2.05 0.18
CA ILE A 57 4.36 2.21 -0.61
C ILE A 57 4.01 2.95 -1.90
N ILE A 58 4.94 3.75 -2.43
CA ILE A 58 4.78 4.44 -3.71
C ILE A 58 5.61 3.71 -4.75
N VAL A 59 4.98 3.35 -5.86
CA VAL A 59 5.63 2.63 -6.96
C VAL A 59 5.20 3.23 -8.30
N PRO A 60 6.02 3.10 -9.36
CA PRO A 60 5.59 3.49 -10.70
C PRO A 60 4.31 2.75 -11.08
N GLN A 61 3.29 3.43 -11.58
CA GLN A 61 2.02 2.80 -11.95
C GLN A 61 2.20 1.61 -12.91
N PRO A 62 3.07 1.68 -13.95
CA PRO A 62 3.30 0.55 -14.86
C PRO A 62 3.95 -0.67 -14.22
N SER A 63 4.53 -0.54 -13.01
CA SER A 63 5.16 -1.65 -12.30
C SER A 63 4.16 -2.58 -11.61
N LEU A 64 2.94 -2.10 -11.35
CA LEU A 64 1.88 -2.85 -10.67
C LEU A 64 1.07 -3.66 -11.68
N GLU A 65 1.01 -4.97 -11.47
CA GLU A 65 0.29 -5.91 -12.30
C GLU A 65 -0.68 -6.75 -11.45
N TYR A 66 -1.96 -6.79 -11.83
CA TYR A 66 -2.92 -7.72 -11.23
C TYR A 66 -2.80 -9.09 -11.91
N ILE A 67 -2.27 -10.08 -11.19
CA ILE A 67 -2.03 -11.45 -11.66
C ILE A 67 -3.31 -12.30 -11.64
N LYS A 68 -4.20 -12.00 -10.70
CA LYS A 68 -5.50 -12.67 -10.53
C LYS A 68 -6.54 -11.65 -10.10
N GLY A 69 -7.74 -11.77 -10.63
CA GLY A 69 -8.87 -10.91 -10.30
C GLY A 69 -8.68 -9.47 -10.78
N SER A 70 -9.66 -8.62 -10.51
CA SER A 70 -9.57 -7.19 -10.80
C SER A 70 -10.24 -6.41 -9.70
N PRO A 71 -9.61 -5.35 -9.19
CA PRO A 71 -10.24 -4.52 -8.18
C PRO A 71 -11.37 -3.69 -8.80
N LYS A 72 -12.28 -3.24 -7.92
CA LYS A 72 -13.26 -2.22 -8.27
C LYS A 72 -12.65 -0.84 -8.04
N LEU A 73 -12.91 0.07 -8.96
CA LEU A 73 -12.49 1.47 -8.87
C LEU A 73 -13.56 2.33 -8.19
N TYR A 74 -13.15 3.14 -7.22
CA TYR A 74 -13.95 4.20 -6.62
C TYR A 74 -13.27 5.55 -6.86
N SER A 75 -14.06 6.51 -7.33
CA SER A 75 -13.61 7.88 -7.59
C SER A 75 -13.95 8.75 -6.38
N ASP A 76 -12.93 9.00 -5.55
CA ASP A 76 -13.04 9.84 -4.36
C ASP A 76 -12.87 11.30 -4.74
N ARG A 77 -13.83 12.15 -4.36
CA ARG A 77 -13.72 13.61 -4.52
C ARG A 77 -12.97 14.15 -3.32
N SER A 78 -11.74 14.65 -3.54
CA SER A 78 -10.99 15.29 -2.47
C SER A 78 -11.62 16.63 -2.09
N ASP A 79 -11.49 17.03 -0.82
CA ASP A 79 -11.97 18.31 -0.31
C ASP A 79 -11.36 19.54 -1.02
N LYS A 80 -10.29 19.35 -1.80
CA LYS A 80 -9.59 20.40 -2.55
C LYS A 80 -9.92 20.44 -4.05
N GLY A 81 -10.91 19.66 -4.51
CA GLY A 81 -11.37 19.68 -5.90
C GLY A 81 -10.65 18.73 -6.86
N GLY A 82 -9.55 18.10 -6.43
CA GLY A 82 -8.91 17.00 -7.17
C GLY A 82 -9.62 15.66 -6.96
N GLN A 83 -9.43 14.71 -7.86
CA GLN A 83 -10.02 13.38 -7.77
C GLN A 83 -8.94 12.36 -7.40
N VAL A 84 -9.24 11.51 -6.41
CA VAL A 84 -8.37 10.38 -6.02
C VAL A 84 -9.06 9.09 -6.44
N LEU A 85 -8.39 8.34 -7.30
CA LEU A 85 -8.82 7.05 -7.78
C LEU A 85 -8.34 5.97 -6.82
N ARG A 86 -9.28 5.20 -6.27
CA ARG A 86 -9.03 4.18 -5.24
C ARG A 86 -9.51 2.82 -5.71
N GLU A 87 -8.66 1.81 -5.62
CA GLU A 87 -9.01 0.44 -6.01
C GLU A 87 -9.13 -0.46 -4.79
N PHE A 88 -10.21 -1.26 -4.72
CA PHE A 88 -10.47 -2.17 -3.61
C PHE A 88 -11.05 -3.51 -4.09
N CYS A 89 -10.96 -4.53 -3.26
CA CYS A 89 -11.56 -5.83 -3.55
C CYS A 89 -13.09 -5.76 -3.42
N PRO A 90 -13.87 -6.09 -4.47
CA PRO A 90 -15.33 -6.07 -4.39
C PRO A 90 -15.90 -7.15 -3.45
N ASP A 91 -15.15 -8.22 -3.18
CA ASP A 91 -15.63 -9.36 -2.39
C ASP A 91 -15.38 -9.18 -0.88
N CYS A 92 -14.20 -8.69 -0.48
CA CYS A 92 -13.82 -8.55 0.93
C CYS A 92 -13.55 -7.11 1.38
N GLY A 93 -13.70 -6.12 0.49
CA GLY A 93 -13.52 -4.70 0.81
C GLY A 93 -12.08 -4.25 1.02
N THR A 94 -11.07 -5.14 0.89
CA THR A 94 -9.66 -4.77 1.09
C THR A 94 -9.25 -3.62 0.18
N PRO A 95 -8.75 -2.49 0.73
CA PRO A 95 -8.22 -1.39 -0.08
C PRO A 95 -6.84 -1.75 -0.65
N PHE A 96 -6.62 -1.49 -1.94
CA PHE A 96 -5.35 -1.75 -2.63
C PHE A 96 -4.59 -0.49 -2.98
N THR A 97 -5.20 0.42 -3.75
CA THR A 97 -4.45 1.54 -4.30
C THR A 97 -5.13 2.88 -4.05
N SER A 98 -4.33 3.95 -4.16
CA SER A 98 -4.80 5.33 -4.26
C SER A 98 -3.85 6.07 -5.21
N ARG A 99 -4.40 6.76 -6.21
CA ARG A 99 -3.64 7.62 -7.12
C ARG A 99 -4.42 8.87 -7.44
N SER A 100 -3.74 9.96 -7.77
CA SER A 100 -4.40 11.16 -8.28
C SER A 100 -5.00 10.85 -9.65
N SER A 101 -6.11 11.51 -10.02
CA SER A 101 -6.57 11.52 -11.43
C SER A 101 -5.60 12.27 -12.33
N ASP A 102 -4.88 13.24 -11.75
CA ASP A 102 -4.06 14.21 -12.48
C ASP A 102 -2.60 13.76 -12.61
N ASP A 103 -2.22 12.70 -11.89
CA ASP A 103 -0.89 12.08 -11.92
C ASP A 103 -1.04 10.56 -12.06
N ASN A 104 -0.59 10.04 -13.20
CA ASN A 104 -0.63 8.63 -13.55
C ASN A 104 0.78 7.99 -13.57
N GLU A 105 1.81 8.69 -13.10
CA GLU A 105 3.17 8.15 -13.08
C GLU A 105 3.36 7.18 -11.92
N VAL A 106 2.75 7.48 -10.76
CA VAL A 106 2.89 6.71 -9.53
C VAL A 106 1.55 6.29 -8.95
N VAL A 107 1.58 5.19 -8.20
CA VAL A 107 0.43 4.68 -7.45
C VAL A 107 0.84 4.36 -6.01
N ALA A 108 0.00 4.75 -5.05
CA ALA A 108 0.17 4.36 -3.66
C ALA A 108 -0.50 3.01 -3.43
N VAL A 109 0.28 1.96 -3.15
CA VAL A 109 -0.22 0.61 -2.81
C VAL A 109 -0.27 0.47 -1.29
N LYS A 110 -1.35 -0.10 -0.74
CA LYS A 110 -1.48 -0.33 0.70
C LYS A 110 -0.45 -1.37 1.14
N SER A 111 0.47 -0.98 2.03
CA SER A 111 1.56 -1.89 2.43
C SER A 111 1.06 -3.13 3.17
N GLY A 112 -0.10 -3.04 3.83
CA GLY A 112 -0.74 -4.16 4.52
C GLY A 112 -1.22 -5.29 3.60
N THR A 113 -1.38 -5.05 2.30
CA THR A 113 -1.77 -6.10 1.34
C THR A 113 -0.59 -6.88 0.78
N LEU A 114 0.65 -6.47 1.08
CA LEU A 114 1.84 -7.22 0.71
C LEU A 114 1.91 -8.53 1.49
N ASP A 115 2.41 -9.57 0.81
CA ASP A 115 2.80 -10.81 1.46
C ASP A 115 3.84 -10.51 2.55
N GLU A 116 3.80 -11.28 3.64
CA GLU A 116 4.55 -10.98 4.86
C GLU A 116 6.06 -10.82 4.60
N GLU A 117 6.66 -11.75 3.87
CA GLU A 117 8.07 -11.71 3.47
C GLU A 117 8.45 -10.44 2.69
N HIS A 118 7.55 -9.94 1.84
CA HIS A 118 7.74 -8.73 1.06
C HIS A 118 7.48 -7.47 1.87
N ARG A 119 6.58 -7.52 2.85
CA ARG A 119 6.32 -6.42 3.77
C ARG A 119 7.53 -6.12 4.66
N LEU A 120 8.26 -7.16 5.08
CA LEU A 120 9.51 -7.03 5.87
C LEU A 120 10.60 -6.25 5.11
N ASN A 121 10.65 -6.40 3.78
CA ASN A 121 11.58 -5.67 2.93
C ASN A 121 11.26 -4.17 2.80
N CYS A 122 10.00 -3.78 3.05
CA CYS A 122 9.49 -2.41 2.97
C CYS A 122 9.32 -1.74 4.34
N ALA A 123 9.80 -2.36 5.43
CA ALA A 123 9.38 -2.03 6.80
C ALA A 123 9.84 -0.67 7.36
N LYS A 124 10.65 0.10 6.64
CA LYS A 124 11.11 1.42 7.11
C LYS A 124 10.05 2.49 6.84
N LEU A 125 9.65 3.23 7.86
CA LEU A 125 8.85 4.45 7.72
C LEU A 125 9.74 5.56 7.15
N GLU A 126 9.33 6.16 6.03
CA GLU A 126 10.04 7.28 5.41
C GLU A 126 9.45 8.62 5.83
N MET A 127 8.13 8.75 5.80
CA MET A 127 7.47 10.02 6.06
C MET A 127 6.00 9.86 6.47
N GLU A 128 5.52 10.88 7.19
CA GLU A 128 4.12 11.06 7.53
C GLU A 128 3.58 12.30 6.82
N ILE A 129 2.47 12.16 6.09
CA ILE A 129 1.78 13.27 5.42
C ILE A 129 0.44 13.56 6.09
N TYR A 130 0.01 14.82 6.01
CA TYR A 130 -1.13 15.34 6.78
C TYR A 130 -0.98 15.14 8.30
N TYR A 131 0.26 15.14 8.80
CA TYR A 131 0.60 14.87 10.20
C TYR A 131 -0.19 15.71 11.22
N HIS A 132 -0.56 16.95 10.89
CA HIS A 132 -1.43 17.79 11.73
C HIS A 132 -2.81 17.18 12.04
N ARG A 133 -3.23 16.12 11.33
CA ARG A 133 -4.47 15.37 11.54
C ARG A 133 -4.26 13.99 12.18
N LYS A 134 -3.04 13.67 12.60
CA LYS A 134 -2.73 12.40 13.29
C LYS A 134 -3.60 12.27 14.53
N ASP A 135 -4.23 11.10 14.72
CA ASP A 135 -4.96 10.83 15.96
C ASP A 135 -3.95 10.72 17.10
N LYS A 136 -4.19 11.44 18.21
CA LYS A 136 -3.18 11.60 19.27
C LYS A 136 -2.70 10.27 19.87
N TRP A 137 -3.59 9.28 20.00
CA TRP A 137 -3.25 7.98 20.55
C TRP A 137 -2.25 7.19 19.68
N VAL A 138 -2.04 7.57 18.42
CA VAL A 138 -1.00 6.97 17.55
C VAL A 138 0.39 7.11 18.17
N ASP A 139 0.63 8.17 18.95
CA ASP A 139 1.88 8.37 19.69
C ASP A 139 2.11 7.32 20.79
N ASP A 140 1.05 6.66 21.26
CA ASP A 140 1.14 5.65 22.32
C ASP A 140 1.53 4.25 21.79
N MET A 141 1.59 4.02 20.47
CA MET A 141 1.92 2.68 19.93
C MET A 141 3.34 2.19 20.26
N GLY A 142 4.25 3.12 20.57
CA GLY A 142 5.60 2.80 21.08
C GLY A 142 5.69 2.79 22.60
N ASN A 143 4.65 3.24 23.31
CA ASN A 143 4.65 3.36 24.75
C ASN A 143 4.68 1.96 25.40
N GLU A 144 5.62 1.73 26.31
CA GLU A 144 5.79 0.46 27.02
C GLU A 144 4.76 0.27 28.14
N ASP A 145 4.15 1.36 28.63
CA ASP A 145 3.11 1.34 29.66
C ASP A 145 1.75 0.86 29.12
N VAL A 146 1.57 0.84 27.79
CA VAL A 146 0.37 0.30 27.16
C VAL A 146 0.44 -1.23 27.16
N PRO A 147 -0.49 -1.94 27.83
CA PRO A 147 -0.45 -3.40 27.89
C PRO A 147 -0.51 -4.04 26.51
N ARG A 148 0.37 -5.03 26.25
CA ARG A 148 0.44 -5.78 25.00
C ARG A 148 0.05 -7.23 25.26
N VAL A 149 -0.95 -7.72 24.52
CA VAL A 149 -1.42 -9.10 24.61
C VAL A 149 -1.11 -9.79 23.29
N ASN A 150 -0.38 -10.91 23.35
CA ASN A 150 -0.20 -11.78 22.19
C ASN A 150 -1.50 -12.54 21.93
N GLY A 151 -2.29 -12.06 20.98
CA GLY A 151 -3.43 -12.82 20.45
C GLY A 151 -2.97 -13.89 19.47
N SER A 152 -3.69 -15.00 19.41
CA SER A 152 -3.63 -15.93 18.27
C SER A 152 -4.87 -15.71 17.40
N MET A 153 -4.70 -15.58 16.09
CA MET A 153 -5.83 -15.76 15.18
C MET A 153 -6.16 -17.26 15.21
N GLY A 154 -7.20 -17.64 15.95
CA GLY A 154 -7.72 -19.00 15.91
C GLY A 154 -8.11 -19.36 14.47
N GLY A 155 -7.64 -20.51 14.00
CA GLY A 155 -8.05 -21.08 12.71
C GLY A 155 -9.50 -21.52 12.71
#